data_AF-A0ABD0TJN4-F1
#
_entry.id   AF-A0ABD0TJN4-F1
#
_cell.length_a   1.000
_cell.length_b   1.000
_cell.length_c   1.000
_cell.angle_alpha   90.00
_cell.angle_beta   90.00
_cell.angle_gamma   90.00
#
_symmetry.space_group_name_H-M   'P 1'
#
loop_
_entity.id
_entity.type
_entity.pdbx_description
1 polymer ?
#
loop_
_entity_poly.entity_id
_entity_poly.type
_entity_poly.pdbx_seq_one_letter_code
_entity_poly.pdbx_strand_id
1 'polypeptide(L)'
;MKTLRHSAPTNILFLVYKALCQSLIIYCIRVWGGAAKTILIDLERAQRAVLKVMLHKPFRFNTDELYRDCRVLRVRQLFILRATMNMHRATLKSNNYEQLANQRVFKVPTPAIRTTFAGRQPHYLLPYVYNVVCRKLELRYLTTHQLKQHV
;
A
#
# COMPACT_ATOMS: atom_id res chain seq x y z
N MET A 1 15.53 31.57 -10.11
CA MET A 1 14.24 30.90 -9.82
C MET A 1 14.15 30.60 -8.34
N LYS A 2 13.26 31.27 -7.59
CA LYS A 2 12.94 30.86 -6.22
C LYS A 2 12.40 29.43 -6.30
N THR A 3 13.11 28.47 -5.73
CA THR A 3 12.72 27.06 -5.79
C THR A 3 11.32 26.91 -5.21
N LEU A 4 10.44 26.10 -5.83
CA LEU A 4 9.10 25.74 -5.33
C LEU A 4 9.10 25.31 -3.84
N ARG A 5 10.28 24.97 -3.33
CA ARG A 5 10.58 24.62 -1.93
C ARG A 5 10.31 25.74 -0.93
N HIS A 6 10.48 27.01 -1.32
CA HIS A 6 10.24 28.17 -0.45
C HIS A 6 8.92 28.90 -0.73
N SER A 7 8.12 28.40 -1.69
CA SER A 7 6.90 29.12 -2.11
C SER A 7 5.69 28.89 -1.22
N ALA A 8 5.71 27.86 -0.35
CA ALA A 8 4.55 27.48 0.47
C ALA A 8 4.96 26.84 1.80
N PRO A 9 4.11 26.91 2.85
CA PRO A 9 4.34 26.21 4.10
C PRO A 9 4.24 24.70 3.92
N THR A 10 4.91 23.93 4.79
CA THR A 10 5.02 22.47 4.70
C THR A 10 3.67 21.76 4.59
N ASN A 11 2.63 22.25 5.26
CA ASN A 11 1.27 21.68 5.19
C ASN A 11 0.69 21.72 3.77
N ILE A 12 0.89 22.83 3.05
CA ILE A 12 0.42 22.98 1.67
C ILE A 12 1.24 22.11 0.73
N LEU A 13 2.55 22.03 0.94
CA LEU A 13 3.40 21.12 0.16
C LEU A 13 2.99 19.65 0.37
N PHE A 14 2.59 19.28 1.59
CA PHE A 14 2.08 17.97 1.89
C PHE A 14 0.75 17.69 1.19
N LEU A 15 -0.15 18.67 1.17
CA LEU A 15 -1.40 18.58 0.41
C LEU A 15 -1.13 18.35 -1.09
N VAL A 16 -0.21 19.11 -1.67
CA VAL A 16 0.21 18.95 -3.07
C VAL A 16 0.82 17.57 -3.32
N TYR A 17 1.67 17.08 -2.41
CA TYR A 17 2.22 15.73 -2.47
C TYR A 17 1.10 14.67 -2.47
N LYS A 18 0.10 14.80 -1.59
CA LYS A 18 -1.03 13.88 -1.53
C LYS A 18 -1.87 13.92 -2.81
N ALA A 19 -2.13 15.12 -3.34
CA ALA A 19 -2.95 15.35 -4.51
C ALA A 19 -2.30 14.88 -5.82
N LEU A 20 -0.98 14.97 -5.95
CA LEU A 20 -0.25 14.62 -7.19
C LEU A 20 0.50 13.29 -7.06
N CYS A 21 1.47 13.21 -6.17
CA CYS A 21 2.36 12.06 -6.12
C CYS A 21 1.64 10.83 -5.54
N GLN A 22 0.97 10.99 -4.40
CA GLN A 22 0.30 9.85 -3.77
C GLN A 22 -0.91 9.36 -4.57
N SER A 23 -1.68 10.26 -5.18
CA SER A 23 -2.82 9.88 -6.02
C SER A 23 -2.38 9.04 -7.24
N LEU A 24 -1.30 9.45 -7.92
CA LEU A 24 -0.72 8.70 -9.04
C LEU A 24 -0.21 7.33 -8.60
N ILE A 25 0.53 7.26 -7.50
CA ILE A 25 1.02 5.98 -6.97
C ILE A 25 -0.16 5.07 -6.63
N ILE A 26 -1.18 5.56 -5.92
CA ILE A 26 -2.37 4.76 -5.53
C ILE A 26 -3.13 4.23 -6.75
N TYR A 27 -3.26 5.03 -7.80
CA TYR A 27 -3.93 4.63 -9.02
C TYR A 27 -3.15 3.50 -9.70
N CYS A 28 -1.87 3.74 -9.96
CA CYS A 28 -1.01 2.87 -10.74
C CYS A 28 -0.63 1.56 -10.01
N ILE A 29 -0.49 1.58 -8.69
CA ILE A 29 -0.05 0.42 -7.89
C ILE A 29 -1.02 -0.76 -7.93
N ARG A 30 -2.27 -0.53 -8.36
CA ARG A 30 -3.24 -1.62 -8.57
C ARG A 30 -2.85 -2.53 -9.74
N VAL A 31 -2.12 -2.00 -10.71
CA VAL A 31 -1.72 -2.72 -11.93
C VAL A 31 -0.37 -3.41 -11.73
N TRP A 32 0.64 -2.67 -11.25
CA TRP A 32 2.02 -3.17 -11.14
C TRP A 32 2.52 -3.34 -9.71
N GLY A 33 1.68 -3.23 -8.69
CA GLY A 33 2.12 -3.37 -7.29
C GLY A 33 2.72 -4.73 -6.93
N GLY A 34 2.45 -5.77 -7.73
CA GLY A 34 3.10 -7.08 -7.66
C GLY A 34 4.42 -7.23 -8.41
N ALA A 35 4.95 -6.14 -8.99
CA ALA A 35 6.19 -6.14 -9.75
C ALA A 35 7.42 -6.48 -8.87
N ALA A 36 8.52 -6.83 -9.54
CA ALA A 36 9.78 -7.14 -8.87
C ALA A 36 10.29 -5.96 -8.04
N LYS A 37 11.02 -6.28 -6.95
CA LYS A 37 11.65 -5.28 -6.07
C LYS A 37 12.53 -4.30 -6.84
N THR A 38 13.21 -4.79 -7.87
CA THR A 38 14.11 -4.00 -8.73
C THR A 38 13.38 -2.89 -9.47
N ILE A 39 12.12 -3.05 -9.84
CA ILE A 39 11.33 -2.01 -10.51
C ILE A 39 10.75 -1.04 -9.45
N LEU A 40 10.27 -1.59 -8.32
CA LEU A 40 9.68 -0.77 -7.26
C LEU A 40 10.72 0.10 -6.52
N ILE A 41 12.00 -0.27 -6.52
CA ILE A 41 13.03 0.48 -5.80
C ILE A 41 13.25 1.88 -6.38
N ASP A 42 13.14 2.03 -7.70
CA ASP A 42 13.33 3.32 -8.36
C ASP A 42 12.15 4.25 -8.07
N LEU A 43 10.94 3.69 -8.00
CA LEU A 43 9.78 4.43 -7.53
C LEU A 43 9.90 4.84 -6.05
N GLU A 44 10.39 3.95 -5.17
CA GLU A 44 10.66 4.30 -3.76
C GLU A 44 11.77 5.36 -3.63
N ARG A 45 12.79 5.34 -4.50
CA ARG A 45 13.82 6.39 -4.57
C ARG A 45 13.22 7.72 -5.02
N ALA A 46 12.37 7.72 -6.05
CA ALA A 46 11.66 8.91 -6.52
C ALA A 46 10.75 9.50 -5.43
N GLN A 47 9.97 8.65 -4.74
CA GLN A 47 9.15 9.08 -3.60
C GLN A 47 10.00 9.74 -2.50
N ARG A 48 11.12 9.12 -2.13
CA ARG A 48 12.05 9.70 -1.13
C ARG A 48 12.67 11.01 -1.57
N ALA A 49 13.05 11.14 -2.84
CA ALA A 49 13.59 12.38 -3.36
C ALA A 49 12.58 13.52 -3.22
N VAL A 50 11.32 13.30 -3.61
CA VAL A 50 10.25 14.29 -3.46
C VAL A 50 10.04 14.67 -1.99
N LEU A 51 9.99 13.69 -1.08
CA LEU A 51 9.80 13.96 0.35
C LEU A 51 10.97 14.73 0.99
N LYS A 52 12.22 14.43 0.60
CA LYS A 52 13.40 15.18 1.08
C LYS A 52 13.38 16.62 0.61
N VAL A 53 13.00 16.83 -0.65
CA VAL A 53 12.84 18.15 -1.25
C VAL A 53 11.78 18.97 -0.54
N MET A 54 10.65 18.34 -0.22
CA MET A 54 9.53 18.96 0.50
C MET A 54 9.91 19.38 1.94
N LEU A 55 10.67 18.55 2.65
CA LEU A 55 11.04 18.78 4.05
C LEU A 55 12.40 19.47 4.25
N HIS A 56 13.06 19.94 3.18
CA HIS A 56 14.39 20.56 3.27
C HIS A 56 15.46 19.63 3.91
N LYS A 57 15.31 18.32 3.77
CA LYS A 57 16.24 17.35 4.36
C LYS A 57 17.45 17.14 3.44
N PRO A 58 18.64 16.86 4.01
CA PRO A 58 19.85 16.62 3.22
C PRO A 58 19.71 15.36 2.35
N PHE A 59 20.54 15.28 1.29
CA PHE A 59 20.50 14.15 0.36
C PHE A 59 20.68 12.79 1.07
N ARG A 60 21.58 12.71 2.06
CA ARG A 60 21.85 11.48 2.83
C ARG A 60 20.97 11.30 4.08
N PHE A 61 19.86 12.04 4.19
CA PHE A 61 18.94 11.89 5.32
C PHE A 61 18.39 10.46 5.44
N ASN A 62 18.24 10.00 6.69
CA ASN A 62 17.78 8.66 7.02
C ASN A 62 16.38 8.42 6.43
N THR A 63 16.20 7.26 5.78
CA THR A 63 14.94 6.92 5.14
C THR A 63 13.83 6.65 6.16
N ASP A 64 14.15 5.96 7.26
CA ASP A 64 13.12 5.57 8.23
C ASP A 64 12.58 6.79 8.99
N GLU A 65 13.47 7.72 9.31
CA GLU A 65 13.13 9.00 9.93
C GLU A 65 12.30 9.88 8.97
N LEU A 66 12.66 9.92 7.68
CA LEU A 66 11.91 10.68 6.67
C LEU A 66 10.44 10.26 6.57
N TYR A 67 10.19 8.94 6.54
CA TYR A 67 8.82 8.44 6.44
C TYR A 67 8.05 8.63 7.75
N ARG A 68 8.74 8.59 8.90
CA ARG A 68 8.15 8.88 10.22
C ARG A 68 7.71 10.35 10.32
N ASP A 69 8.59 11.28 9.94
CA ASP A 69 8.31 12.72 9.91
C ASP A 69 7.12 13.04 8.99
N CYS A 70 7.10 12.45 7.80
CA CYS A 70 6.03 12.66 6.82
C CYS A 70 4.72 11.95 7.15
N ARG A 71 4.70 10.94 8.03
CA ARG A 71 3.56 10.01 8.22
C ARG A 71 3.02 9.47 6.89
N VAL A 72 3.93 9.09 5.99
CA VAL A 72 3.62 8.57 4.65
C VAL A 72 4.03 7.11 4.58
N LEU A 73 3.19 6.29 3.93
CA LEU A 73 3.53 4.89 3.65
C LEU A 73 4.50 4.79 2.48
N ARG A 74 5.43 3.84 2.56
CA ARG A 74 6.25 3.44 1.41
C ARG A 74 5.37 2.84 0.32
N VAL A 75 5.83 2.88 -0.92
CA VAL A 75 5.16 2.26 -2.08
C VAL A 75 4.70 0.83 -1.76
N ARG A 76 5.58 -0.03 -1.23
CA ARG A 76 5.22 -1.41 -0.86
C ARG A 76 4.15 -1.52 0.21
N GLN A 77 4.22 -0.68 1.24
CA GLN A 77 3.22 -0.66 2.31
C GLN A 77 1.86 -0.21 1.78
N LEU A 78 1.87 0.79 0.90
CA LEU A 78 0.69 1.29 0.22
C LEU A 78 0.06 0.21 -0.69
N PHE A 79 0.86 -0.60 -1.37
CA PHE A 79 0.37 -1.75 -2.12
C PHE A 79 -0.34 -2.75 -1.21
N ILE A 80 0.31 -3.16 -0.11
CA ILE A 80 -0.25 -4.13 0.85
C ILE A 80 -1.58 -3.61 1.41
N LEU A 81 -1.62 -2.34 1.81
CA LEU A 81 -2.83 -1.68 2.28
C LEU A 81 -3.94 -1.75 1.22
N ARG A 82 -3.65 -1.32 -0.01
CA ARG A 82 -4.65 -1.28 -1.08
C ARG A 82 -5.13 -2.66 -1.49
N ALA A 83 -4.22 -3.63 -1.59
CA ALA A 83 -4.53 -5.03 -1.86
C ALA A 83 -5.45 -5.61 -0.79
N THR A 84 -5.11 -5.38 0.48
CA THR A 84 -5.91 -5.82 1.64
C THR A 84 -7.30 -5.21 1.61
N MET A 85 -7.42 -3.89 1.45
CA MET A 85 -8.74 -3.22 1.38
C MET A 85 -9.60 -3.72 0.24
N ASN A 86 -9.01 -3.89 -0.95
CA ASN A 86 -9.74 -4.36 -2.11
C ASN A 86 -10.21 -5.80 -1.89
N MET A 87 -9.35 -6.67 -1.37
CA MET A 87 -9.67 -8.08 -1.13
C MET A 87 -10.68 -8.26 -0.01
N HIS A 88 -10.55 -7.49 1.07
CA HIS A 88 -11.51 -7.49 2.18
C HIS A 88 -12.90 -7.08 1.70
N ARG A 89 -13.01 -6.00 0.92
CA ARG A 89 -14.29 -5.56 0.33
C ARG A 89 -14.88 -6.62 -0.61
N ALA A 90 -14.06 -7.30 -1.41
CA ALA A 90 -14.53 -8.37 -2.29
C ALA A 90 -14.99 -9.59 -1.49
N THR A 91 -14.29 -9.92 -0.40
CA THR A 91 -14.61 -11.07 0.46
C THR A 91 -15.92 -10.85 1.20
N LEU A 92 -16.14 -9.66 1.79
CA LEU A 92 -17.41 -9.33 2.47
C LEU A 92 -18.63 -9.38 1.53
N LYS A 93 -18.43 -9.15 0.23
CA LYS A 93 -19.48 -9.23 -0.79
C LYS A 93 -19.64 -10.63 -1.39
N SER A 94 -18.76 -11.58 -1.04
CA SER A 94 -18.84 -12.93 -1.54
C SER A 94 -19.93 -13.70 -0.82
N ASN A 95 -20.72 -14.48 -1.56
CA ASN A 95 -21.72 -15.39 -0.98
C ASN A 95 -21.09 -16.41 -0.01
N ASN A 96 -19.77 -16.64 -0.11
CA ASN A 96 -19.05 -17.59 0.73
C ASN A 96 -18.53 -16.96 2.03
N TYR A 97 -18.76 -15.66 2.29
CA TYR A 97 -18.22 -14.98 3.46
C TYR A 97 -18.63 -15.65 4.77
N GLU A 98 -19.93 -15.88 4.97
CA GLU A 98 -20.46 -16.51 6.20
C GLU A 98 -19.84 -17.90 6.43
N GLN A 99 -19.71 -18.69 5.35
CA GLN A 99 -19.07 -20.00 5.41
C GLN A 99 -17.60 -19.90 5.82
N LEU A 100 -16.86 -18.91 5.28
CA LEU A 100 -15.45 -18.67 5.62
C LEU A 100 -15.27 -18.11 7.03
N ALA A 101 -16.18 -17.25 7.49
CA ALA A 101 -16.14 -16.64 8.82
C ALA A 101 -16.32 -17.68 9.93
N ASN A 102 -17.15 -18.70 9.68
CA ASN A 102 -17.42 -19.79 10.61
C ASN A 102 -16.32 -20.88 10.61
N GLN A 103 -15.37 -20.83 9.68
CA GLN A 103 -14.23 -21.74 9.71
C GLN A 103 -13.26 -21.37 10.83
N ARG A 104 -12.68 -22.40 11.47
CA ARG A 104 -11.63 -22.25 12.49
C ARG A 104 -10.51 -21.31 12.02
N VAL A 105 -10.13 -21.45 10.74
CA VAL A 105 -9.15 -20.57 10.08
C VAL A 105 -9.84 -19.82 8.95
N PHE A 106 -10.02 -18.51 9.12
CA PHE A 106 -10.49 -17.65 8.04
C PHE A 106 -9.40 -17.52 6.97
N LYS A 107 -9.67 -18.09 5.79
CA LYS A 107 -8.73 -18.05 4.66
C LYS A 107 -9.50 -18.00 3.36
N VAL A 108 -9.21 -16.98 2.56
CA VAL A 108 -9.80 -16.88 1.22
C VAL A 108 -9.10 -17.88 0.28
N PRO A 109 -9.85 -18.62 -0.56
CA PRO A 109 -9.27 -19.52 -1.54
C PRO A 109 -8.21 -18.83 -2.40
N THR A 110 -7.08 -19.49 -2.58
CA THR A 110 -5.94 -19.00 -3.37
C THR A 110 -5.61 -20.09 -4.40
N PRO A 111 -5.43 -19.75 -5.69
CA PRO A 111 -5.13 -20.74 -6.72
C PRO A 111 -3.76 -21.38 -6.51
N ALA A 112 -3.58 -22.63 -6.94
CA ALA A 112 -2.27 -23.27 -6.96
C ALA A 112 -1.44 -22.69 -8.12
N ILE A 113 -0.16 -22.41 -7.87
CA ILE A 113 0.78 -21.86 -8.86
C ILE A 113 1.97 -22.80 -9.04
N ARG A 114 2.46 -22.91 -10.28
CA ARG A 114 3.67 -23.68 -10.61
C ARG A 114 4.83 -22.82 -11.09
N THR A 115 4.56 -21.57 -11.50
CA THR A 115 5.56 -20.65 -12.05
C THR A 115 5.67 -19.38 -11.22
N THR A 116 6.87 -18.79 -11.21
CA THR A 116 7.14 -17.50 -10.53
C THR A 116 6.34 -16.36 -11.15
N PHE A 117 6.10 -16.41 -12.46
CA PHE A 117 5.23 -15.48 -13.16
C PHE A 117 3.80 -15.53 -12.65
N ALA A 118 3.20 -16.73 -12.55
CA ALA A 118 1.85 -16.90 -12.02
C ALA A 118 1.73 -16.40 -10.58
N GLY A 119 2.77 -16.58 -9.76
CA GLY A 119 2.81 -16.05 -8.39
C GLY A 119 2.84 -14.52 -8.28
N ARG A 120 3.14 -13.80 -9.35
CA ARG A 120 3.06 -12.33 -9.39
C ARG A 120 1.74 -11.81 -9.94
N GLN A 121 0.91 -12.70 -10.52
CA GLN A 121 -0.38 -12.31 -11.06
C GLN A 121 -1.32 -11.86 -9.93
N PRO A 122 -2.12 -10.80 -10.14
CA PRO A 122 -3.04 -10.29 -9.11
C PRO A 122 -4.00 -11.36 -8.57
N HIS A 123 -4.42 -12.30 -9.42
CA HIS A 123 -5.32 -13.39 -9.06
C HIS A 123 -4.78 -14.29 -7.95
N TYR A 124 -3.46 -14.52 -7.91
CA TYR A 124 -2.80 -15.24 -6.82
C TYR A 124 -2.36 -14.29 -5.70
N LEU A 125 -1.72 -13.18 -6.08
CA LEU A 125 -1.02 -12.31 -5.14
C LEU A 125 -1.97 -11.61 -4.16
N LEU A 126 -3.13 -11.14 -4.62
CA LEU A 126 -4.09 -10.43 -3.78
C LEU A 126 -4.67 -11.30 -2.64
N PRO A 127 -5.24 -12.50 -2.91
CA PRO A 127 -5.71 -13.38 -1.83
C PRO A 127 -4.57 -13.87 -0.95
N TYR A 128 -3.37 -14.11 -1.51
CA TYR A 128 -2.19 -14.47 -0.72
C TYR A 128 -1.82 -13.39 0.30
N VAL A 129 -1.64 -12.14 -0.15
CA VAL A 129 -1.32 -11.00 0.73
C VAL A 129 -2.41 -10.81 1.79
N TYR A 130 -3.68 -10.85 1.38
CA TYR A 130 -4.80 -10.71 2.31
C TYR A 130 -4.79 -11.79 3.40
N ASN A 131 -4.60 -13.06 3.04
CA ASN A 131 -4.53 -14.17 4.01
C ASN A 131 -3.37 -14.01 5.00
N VAL A 132 -2.21 -13.53 4.52
CA VAL A 132 -1.05 -13.23 5.39
C VAL A 132 -1.38 -12.11 6.39
N VAL A 133 -2.07 -11.06 5.93
CA VAL A 133 -2.47 -9.94 6.79
C VAL A 133 -3.57 -10.35 7.78
N CYS A 134 -4.59 -11.09 7.34
CA CYS A 134 -5.65 -11.62 8.19
C CYS A 134 -5.13 -12.50 9.33
N ARG A 135 -4.07 -13.28 9.07
CA ARG A 135 -3.41 -14.10 10.11
C ARG A 135 -2.74 -13.24 11.20
N LYS A 136 -2.29 -12.03 10.86
CA LYS A 136 -1.58 -11.13 11.79
C LYS A 136 -2.49 -10.15 12.53
N LEU A 137 -3.57 -9.69 11.90
CA LEU A 137 -4.41 -8.59 12.38
C LEU A 137 -5.88 -8.97 12.61
N GLU A 138 -6.24 -10.27 12.49
CA GLU A 138 -7.60 -10.78 12.70
C GLU A 138 -8.72 -9.95 12.06
N LEU A 139 -8.58 -9.63 10.77
CA LEU A 139 -9.50 -8.74 10.04
C LEU A 139 -10.90 -9.33 9.76
N ARG A 140 -11.28 -10.44 10.40
CA ARG A 140 -12.48 -11.24 10.05
C ARG A 140 -13.76 -10.43 10.21
N TYR A 141 -13.91 -9.77 11.35
CA TYR A 141 -15.15 -9.10 11.76
C TYR A 141 -15.13 -7.59 11.55
N LEU A 142 -14.05 -7.06 10.97
CA LEU A 142 -13.94 -5.63 10.74
C LEU A 142 -14.81 -5.23 9.56
N THR A 143 -15.53 -4.13 9.70
CA THR A 143 -16.17 -3.46 8.57
C THR A 143 -15.12 -2.72 7.72
N THR A 144 -15.45 -2.43 6.46
CA THR A 144 -14.58 -1.62 5.60
C THR A 144 -14.26 -0.23 6.18
N HIS A 145 -15.13 0.29 7.06
CA HIS A 145 -14.92 1.56 7.76
C HIS A 145 -13.92 1.42 8.91
N GLN A 146 -14.06 0.39 9.73
CA GLN A 146 -13.12 0.09 10.82
C GLN A 146 -11.73 -0.26 10.28
N LEU A 147 -11.64 -0.97 9.14
CA LEU A 147 -10.35 -1.27 8.50
C LEU A 147 -9.57 0.00 8.12
N LYS A 148 -10.26 1.09 7.73
CA LYS A 148 -9.61 2.37 7.40
C LYS A 148 -9.05 3.09 8.63
N GLN A 149 -9.52 2.78 9.82
CA GLN A 149 -9.05 3.40 11.06
C GLN A 149 -7.82 2.68 11.63
N HIS A 150 -7.64 1.40 11.29
CA HIS A 150 -6.50 0.59 11.74
C HIS A 150 -5.24 0.71 10.87
N VAL A 151 -5.31 1.37 9.71
CA VAL A 151 -4.19 1.50 8.77
C VAL A 151 -3.93 2.96 8.39
#